data_AF-A0AAD7GV05-F1
#
_entry.id   AF-A0AAD7GV05-F1
#
_cell.length_a   1.000
_cell.length_b   1.000
_cell.length_c   1.000
_cell.angle_alpha   90.00
_cell.angle_beta   90.00
_cell.angle_gamma   90.00
#
_symmetry.space_group_name_H-M   'P 1'
#
loop_
_entity.id
_entity.type
_entity.pdbx_description
1 polymer ?
#
loop_
_entity_poly.entity_id
_entity_poly.type
_entity_poly.pdbx_seq_one_letter_code
_entity_poly.pdbx_strand_id
1 'polypeptide(L)'
;MAEVPTNAQHVLKCVRRSVLGNTGVNVGSFQITALIIRRHLEDSGFTNTTIDTLLDPTDPQDTTRALSLLMSMQNLGNPAPGSTPRFCATREALRNLGSLRFEFGGTQE
;
A
#
# COMPACT_ATOMS: atom_id res chain seq x y z
N MET A 1 21.74 4.83 5.20
CA MET A 1 20.36 4.44 5.53
C MET A 1 19.64 5.70 5.97
N ALA A 2 18.68 6.21 5.19
CA ALA A 2 17.98 7.43 5.57
C ALA A 2 17.05 7.14 6.75
N GLU A 3 17.28 7.80 7.89
CA GLU A 3 16.41 7.74 9.05
C GLU A 3 15.09 8.42 8.68
N VAL A 4 14.05 7.60 8.51
CA VAL A 4 12.70 8.10 8.25
C VAL A 4 12.24 8.84 9.51
N PRO A 5 11.87 10.14 9.44
CA PRO A 5 11.50 10.91 10.61
C PRO A 5 10.33 10.24 11.37
N THR A 6 10.34 10.34 12.69
CA THR A 6 9.43 9.64 13.62
C THR A 6 7.94 9.78 13.26
N ASN A 7 7.56 10.90 12.63
CA ASN A 7 6.20 11.16 12.16
C ASN A 7 5.82 10.32 10.93
N ALA A 8 6.73 10.18 9.97
CA ALA A 8 6.50 9.40 8.76
C ALA A 8 6.37 7.91 9.10
N GLN A 9 7.19 7.39 10.01
CA GLN A 9 7.03 6.02 10.53
C GLN A 9 5.65 5.79 11.16
N HIS A 10 5.10 6.79 11.85
CA HIS A 10 3.79 6.69 12.48
C HIS A 10 2.65 6.73 11.45
N VAL A 11 2.73 7.60 10.44
CA VAL A 11 1.77 7.64 9.32
C VAL A 11 1.76 6.31 8.57
N LEU A 12 2.93 5.73 8.30
CA LEU A 12 3.07 4.42 7.65
C LEU A 12 2.37 3.30 8.46
N LYS A 13 2.58 3.28 9.78
CA LYS A 13 1.89 2.34 10.68
C LYS A 13 0.38 2.55 10.67
N CYS A 14 -0.08 3.79 10.71
CA CYS A 14 -1.52 4.12 10.66
C CYS A 14 -2.16 3.69 9.34
N VAL A 15 -1.50 3.92 8.20
CA VAL A 15 -2.00 3.48 6.89
C VAL A 15 -2.10 1.96 6.84
N ARG A 16 -1.02 1.23 7.18
CA ARG A 16 -1.02 -0.24 7.22
C ARG A 16 -2.12 -0.76 8.16
N ARG A 17 -2.21 -0.22 9.38
CA ARG A 17 -3.20 -0.63 10.38
C ARG A 17 -4.64 -0.39 9.92
N SER A 18 -4.89 0.74 9.25
CA SER A 18 -6.23 1.08 8.78
C SER A 18 -6.63 0.20 7.59
N VAL A 19 -5.68 -0.05 6.68
CA VAL A 19 -5.88 -0.88 5.49
C VAL A 19 -6.05 -2.36 5.80
N LEU A 20 -5.27 -2.88 6.77
CA LEU A 20 -5.38 -4.26 7.26
C LEU A 20 -6.48 -4.43 8.33
N GLY A 21 -7.05 -3.34 8.81
CA GLY A 21 -8.15 -3.37 9.76
C GLY A 21 -9.43 -3.94 9.13
N ASN A 22 -10.35 -4.37 9.99
CA ASN A 22 -11.58 -5.06 9.60
C ASN A 22 -12.51 -4.23 8.68
N THR A 23 -12.33 -2.91 8.66
CA THR A 23 -13.17 -1.95 7.92
C THR A 23 -12.53 -1.47 6.62
N GLY A 24 -11.20 -1.60 6.46
CA GLY A 24 -10.42 -0.98 5.39
C GLY A 24 -10.38 0.55 5.47
N VAL A 25 -9.88 1.18 4.40
CA VAL A 25 -9.75 2.64 4.26
C VAL A 25 -10.51 3.11 3.02
N ASN A 26 -11.27 4.19 3.14
CA ASN A 26 -11.86 4.84 1.98
C ASN A 26 -10.85 5.81 1.35
N VAL A 27 -10.51 5.60 0.09
CA VAL A 27 -9.72 6.51 -0.74
C VAL A 27 -10.61 7.01 -1.87
N GLY A 28 -11.09 8.25 -1.76
CA GLY A 28 -12.11 8.79 -2.66
C GLY A 28 -13.42 8.00 -2.54
N SER A 29 -13.89 7.43 -3.65
CA SER A 29 -15.09 6.59 -3.73
C SER A 29 -14.80 5.09 -3.61
N PHE A 30 -13.55 4.70 -3.33
CA PHE A 30 -13.12 3.30 -3.25
C PHE A 30 -12.82 2.89 -1.82
N GLN A 31 -13.44 1.80 -1.38
CA GLN A 31 -13.06 1.14 -0.12
C GLN A 31 -11.88 0.22 -0.39
N ILE A 32 -10.70 0.58 0.11
CA ILE A 32 -9.47 -0.22 0.01
C ILE A 32 -9.40 -1.16 1.21
N THR A 33 -9.42 -2.45 0.93
CA THR A 33 -9.28 -3.52 1.93
C THR A 33 -8.04 -4.37 1.64
N ALA A 34 -7.59 -5.13 2.63
CA ALA A 34 -6.52 -6.11 2.45
C ALA A 34 -6.81 -7.09 1.28
N LEU A 35 -8.07 -7.46 1.05
CA LEU A 35 -8.47 -8.34 -0.05
C LEU A 35 -8.25 -7.69 -1.42
N ILE A 36 -8.62 -6.41 -1.56
CA ILE A 36 -8.42 -5.64 -2.80
C ILE A 36 -6.92 -5.51 -3.09
N ILE A 37 -6.12 -5.25 -2.05
CA ILE A 37 -4.67 -5.12 -2.19
C ILE A 37 -4.04 -6.44 -2.58
N ARG A 38 -4.40 -7.55 -1.93
CA ARG A 38 -3.98 -8.90 -2.32
C ARG A 38 -4.24 -9.12 -3.81
N ARG A 39 -5.46 -8.85 -4.28
CA ARG A 39 -5.83 -9.03 -5.69
C ARG A 39 -4.98 -8.20 -6.65
N HIS A 40 -4.65 -6.95 -6.31
CA HIS A 40 -3.77 -6.12 -7.13
C HIS A 40 -2.30 -6.57 -7.07
N LEU A 41 -1.84 -7.10 -5.94
CA LEU A 41 -0.48 -7.66 -5.83
C LEU A 41 -0.36 -8.97 -6.62
N GLU A 42 -1.36 -9.85 -6.55
CA GLU A 42 -1.43 -11.08 -7.36
C GLU A 42 -1.40 -10.76 -8.87
N ASP A 43 -2.22 -9.79 -9.32
CA ASP A 43 -2.23 -9.35 -10.71
C ASP A 43 -0.90 -8.74 -11.17
N SER A 44 -0.12 -8.16 -10.25
CA SER A 44 1.24 -7.66 -10.54
C SER A 44 2.33 -8.73 -10.41
N GLY A 45 1.96 -10.00 -10.19
CA GLY A 45 2.90 -11.12 -10.17
C GLY A 45 3.61 -11.35 -8.83
N PHE A 46 3.15 -10.75 -7.73
CA PHE A 46 3.69 -11.04 -6.41
C PHE A 46 3.28 -12.46 -5.96
N THR A 47 4.20 -13.18 -5.31
CA THR A 47 3.91 -14.52 -4.79
C THR A 47 3.01 -14.44 -3.55
N ASN A 48 2.14 -15.44 -3.36
CA ASN A 48 1.26 -15.52 -2.19
C ASN A 48 2.02 -15.40 -0.87
N THR A 49 3.19 -16.02 -0.75
CA THR A 49 4.05 -15.90 0.44
C THR A 49 4.47 -14.45 0.73
N THR A 50 4.82 -13.69 -0.32
CA THR A 50 5.17 -12.27 -0.18
C THR A 50 3.96 -11.47 0.24
N ILE A 51 2.80 -11.74 -0.38
CA ILE A 51 1.55 -11.05 -0.07
C ILE A 51 1.11 -11.32 1.37
N ASP A 52 1.14 -12.57 1.84
CA ASP A 52 0.81 -12.91 3.22
C ASP A 52 1.77 -12.25 4.20
N THR A 53 3.07 -12.19 3.89
CA THR A 53 4.05 -11.45 4.72
C THR A 53 3.73 -9.95 4.76
N LEU A 54 3.36 -9.36 3.62
CA LEU A 54 3.04 -7.94 3.51
C LEU A 54 1.70 -7.59 4.16
N LEU A 55 0.73 -8.50 4.16
CA LEU A 55 -0.61 -8.29 4.73
C LEU A 55 -0.79 -8.89 6.12
N ASP A 56 0.26 -9.50 6.69
CA ASP A 56 0.24 -10.08 8.03
C ASP A 56 -0.10 -9.01 9.09
N PRO A 57 -1.18 -9.19 9.86
CA PRO A 57 -1.60 -8.26 10.90
C PRO A 57 -0.86 -8.48 12.23
N THR A 58 -0.04 -9.53 12.34
CA THR A 58 0.54 -10.02 13.61
C THR A 58 1.52 -9.02 14.23
N ASP A 59 2.27 -8.28 13.40
CA ASP A 59 3.12 -7.18 13.87
C ASP A 59 2.69 -5.83 13.27
N PRO A 60 1.80 -5.07 13.95
CA PRO A 60 1.38 -3.75 13.52
C PRO A 60 2.44 -2.66 13.76
N GLN A 61 3.58 -3.00 14.39
CA GLN A 61 4.67 -2.06 14.66
C GLN A 61 5.80 -2.13 13.60
N ASP A 62 5.76 -3.10 12.69
CA ASP A 62 6.75 -3.33 11.65
C ASP A 62 6.67 -2.24 10.56
N THR A 63 7.46 -1.18 10.77
CA THR A 63 7.64 -0.09 9.81
C THR A 63 8.23 -0.57 8.49
N THR A 64 9.03 -1.63 8.51
CA THR A 64 9.66 -2.21 7.32
C THR A 64 8.61 -2.84 6.42
N ARG A 65 7.69 -3.64 6.96
CA ARG A 65 6.59 -4.24 6.21
C ARG A 65 5.59 -3.21 5.73
N ALA A 66 5.31 -2.17 6.53
CA ALA A 66 4.48 -1.04 6.09
C ALA A 66 5.12 -0.32 4.88
N LEU A 67 6.42 -0.07 4.96
CA LEU A 67 7.17 0.57 3.88
C LEU A 67 7.24 -0.31 2.62
N SER A 68 7.53 -1.61 2.79
CA SER A 68 7.53 -2.58 1.69
C SER A 68 6.17 -2.69 1.02
N LEU A 69 5.08 -2.65 1.78
CA LEU A 69 3.72 -2.66 1.24
C LEU A 69 3.45 -1.42 0.36
N LEU A 70 3.81 -0.22 0.84
CA LEU A 70 3.66 1.00 0.04
C LEU A 70 4.55 1.00 -1.20
N MET A 71 5.78 0.48 -1.10
CA MET A 71 6.65 0.29 -2.27
C MET A 71 6.01 -0.65 -3.29
N SER A 72 5.45 -1.77 -2.85
CA SER A 72 4.76 -2.70 -3.73
C SER A 72 3.53 -2.06 -4.39
N MET A 73 2.77 -1.24 -3.66
CA MET A 73 1.63 -0.50 -4.20
C MET A 73 2.05 0.56 -5.23
N GLN A 74 3.13 1.29 -4.97
CA GLN A 74 3.67 2.29 -5.90
C GLN A 74 4.13 1.65 -7.21
N ASN A 75 4.79 0.48 -7.11
CA ASN A 75 5.32 -0.27 -8.25
C ASN A 75 4.30 -1.19 -8.92
N LEU A 76 3.00 -1.07 -8.60
CA LEU A 76 1.96 -1.78 -9.35
C LEU A 76 2.05 -1.38 -10.82
N GLY A 77 2.33 -2.37 -11.67
CA GLY A 77 2.37 -2.19 -13.13
C GLY A 77 0.99 -1.82 -13.67
N ASN A 78 0.92 -1.40 -14.94
CA ASN A 78 -0.36 -1.07 -15.55
C ASN A 78 -1.35 -2.25 -15.43
N PRO A 79 -2.65 -1.97 -15.18
CA PRO A 79 -3.65 -3.02 -15.13
C PRO A 79 -3.71 -3.79 -16.45
N ALA A 80 -4.02 -5.08 -16.40
CA ALA A 80 -4.08 -5.94 -17.58
C ALA A 80 -5.07 -5.39 -18.64
N PRO A 81 -4.81 -5.58 -19.94
CA PRO A 81 -5.72 -5.17 -21.00
C PRO A 81 -7.07 -5.86 -20.83
N GLY A 82 -8.16 -5.08 -20.82
CA GLY A 82 -9.52 -5.57 -20.53
C GLY A 82 -9.94 -5.47 -19.06
N SER A 83 -9.09 -4.92 -18.19
CA SER A 83 -9.48 -4.61 -16.80
C SER A 83 -10.64 -3.61 -16.75
N THR A 84 -11.53 -3.80 -15.78
CA THR A 84 -12.66 -2.88 -15.59
C THR A 84 -12.19 -1.46 -15.22
N PRO A 85 -12.91 -0.40 -15.62
CA PRO A 85 -12.56 0.97 -15.25
C PRO A 85 -12.38 1.17 -13.74
N ARG A 86 -13.20 0.49 -12.93
CA ARG A 86 -13.09 0.50 -11.46
C ARG A 86 -11.78 -0.12 -10.97
N PHE A 87 -11.33 -1.22 -11.58
CA PHE A 87 -10.06 -1.85 -11.23
C PHE A 87 -8.88 -0.95 -11.60
N CYS A 88 -8.92 -0.30 -12.76
CA CYS A 88 -7.90 0.66 -13.18
C CYS A 88 -7.80 1.84 -12.20
N ALA A 89 -8.93 2.46 -11.87
CA ALA A 89 -8.97 3.58 -10.93
C ALA A 89 -8.53 3.18 -9.51
N THR A 90 -8.90 1.98 -9.04
CA THR A 90 -8.44 1.46 -7.74
C THR A 90 -6.93 1.24 -7.74
N ARG A 91 -6.37 0.75 -8.85
CA ARG A 91 -4.92 0.59 -8.99
C ARG A 91 -4.18 1.94 -8.99
N GLU A 92 -4.72 2.96 -9.66
CA GLU A 92 -4.15 4.31 -9.59
C GLU A 92 -4.22 4.88 -8.16
N ALA A 93 -5.33 4.69 -7.45
CA ALA A 93 -5.46 5.10 -6.05
C ALA A 93 -4.41 4.40 -5.16
N LEU A 94 -4.14 3.11 -5.37
CA LEU A 94 -3.09 2.38 -4.66
C LEU A 94 -1.69 2.92 -4.98
N ARG A 95 -1.40 3.22 -6.25
CA ARG A 95 -0.12 3.82 -6.64
C ARG A 95 0.09 5.19 -5.99
N ASN A 96 -0.95 6.01 -5.97
CA ASN A 96 -0.93 7.32 -5.29
C ASN A 96 -0.71 7.17 -3.77
N LEU A 97 -1.36 6.19 -3.13
CA LEU A 97 -1.14 5.88 -1.72
C LEU A 97 0.32 5.48 -1.45
N GLY A 98 0.93 4.70 -2.35
CA GLY A 98 2.35 4.35 -2.28
C GLY A 98 3.29 5.55 -2.45
N SER A 99 2.89 6.53 -3.27
CA SER A 99 3.67 7.76 -3.52
C SER A 99 3.66 8.76 -2.36
N LEU A 100 2.74 8.65 -1.39
CA LEU A 100 2.80 9.45 -0.15
C LEU A 100 4.14 9.30 0.58
N ARG A 101 4.86 8.19 0.37
CA ARG A 101 6.23 8.01 0.86
C ARG A 101 7.17 9.14 0.41
N PHE A 102 7.04 9.61 -0.83
CA PHE A 102 7.92 10.64 -1.38
C PHE A 102 7.64 12.02 -0.80
N GLU A 103 6.38 12.37 -0.56
CA GLU A 103 6.01 13.67 0.01
C GLU A 103 6.46 13.82 1.48
N PHE A 104 6.57 12.72 2.23
CA PHE A 104 7.16 12.73 3.57
C PHE A 104 8.69 12.52 3.58
N GLY A 105 9.29 12.24 2.41
CA GLY A 105 10.71 11.97 2.23
C GLY A 105 11.51 13.09 1.55
N GLY A 106 10.84 14.15 1.08
CA GLY A 106 11.47 15.36 0.57
C GLY A 106 10.72 16.58 1.09
N THR A 107 11.34 17.33 2.01
CA THR A 107 12.24 18.45 1.68
C THR A 107 12.72 19.03 3.02
N GLN A 108 13.97 18.79 3.38
CA GLN A 108 14.77 19.87 3.96
C GLN A 108 15.96 20.04 3.03
N GLU A 109 16.05 21.25 2.49
CA GLU A 109 17.22 21.80 1.80
C GLU A 109 18.47 21.75 2.69
#